data_AF-Q47UX3-F1
#
_entry.id   AF-Q47UX3-F1
#
_cell.length_a   1.000
_cell.length_b   1.000
_cell.length_c   1.000
_cell.angle_alpha   90.00
_cell.angle_beta   90.00
_cell.angle_gamma   90.00
#
_symmetry.space_group_name_H-M   'P 1'
#
loop_
_entity.id
_entity.type
_entity.pdbx_description
1 polymer ?
#
loop_
_entity_poly.entity_id
_entity_poly.type
_entity_poly.pdbx_seq_one_letter_code
_entity_poly.pdbx_strand_id
1 'polypeptide(L)'
;MRNIHYRKVSILFALLLGMITNVYATSSITVTDGYIKASIPGTDITAAYMTINNTSDEAITLQKVSSTISDRIEIHEHSMADGMMRMREVGEITIKANSKVVLQPSGLHLMIFSLKQPMKEKSVIPLTLKFSNKTNIKIQLPVRKYK
;
A
#
# COMPACT_ATOMS: atom_id res chain seq x y z
N MET A 1 -48.67 -45.82 -53.38
CA MET A 1 -47.24 -46.14 -53.16
C MET A 1 -46.54 -44.86 -52.66
N ARG A 2 -46.09 -44.90 -51.39
CA ARG A 2 -45.12 -44.03 -50.67
C ARG A 2 -44.90 -42.58 -51.16
N ASN A 3 -45.57 -41.63 -50.51
CA ASN A 3 -45.09 -40.25 -50.42
C ASN A 3 -44.25 -40.07 -49.14
N ILE A 4 -42.97 -39.79 -49.34
CA ILE A 4 -41.96 -39.61 -48.30
C ILE A 4 -42.05 -38.18 -47.77
N HIS A 5 -42.39 -38.01 -46.49
CA HIS A 5 -42.31 -36.73 -45.81
C HIS A 5 -40.87 -36.44 -45.38
N TYR A 6 -40.20 -35.54 -46.10
CA TYR A 6 -38.96 -34.93 -45.64
C TYR A 6 -39.29 -33.75 -44.71
N ARG A 7 -39.23 -33.96 -43.40
CA ARG A 7 -39.24 -32.87 -42.41
C ARG A 7 -37.90 -32.13 -42.50
N LYS A 8 -37.96 -30.86 -42.87
CA LYS A 8 -36.82 -29.92 -42.80
C LYS A 8 -36.37 -29.81 -41.34
N VAL A 9 -35.22 -30.39 -41.02
CA VAL A 9 -34.53 -30.16 -39.73
C VAL A 9 -33.57 -29.00 -39.96
N SER A 10 -34.03 -27.78 -39.69
CA SER A 10 -33.16 -26.61 -39.57
C SER A 10 -32.88 -26.40 -38.09
N ILE A 11 -31.78 -26.97 -37.59
CA ILE A 11 -31.29 -26.69 -36.23
C ILE A 11 -30.33 -25.51 -36.35
N LEU A 12 -30.83 -24.35 -35.92
CA LEU A 12 -30.13 -23.09 -35.82
C LEU A 12 -29.11 -23.19 -34.67
N PHE A 13 -27.81 -23.21 -34.99
CA PHE A 13 -26.73 -23.20 -34.00
C PHE A 13 -26.53 -21.76 -33.50
N ALA A 14 -27.18 -21.40 -32.38
CA ALA A 14 -27.04 -20.09 -31.77
C ALA A 14 -25.67 -19.96 -31.08
N LEU A 15 -24.80 -19.16 -31.69
CA LEU A 15 -23.47 -18.80 -31.20
C LEU A 15 -23.60 -17.84 -30.01
N LEU A 16 -23.56 -18.35 -28.78
CA LEU A 16 -23.54 -17.52 -27.57
C LEU A 16 -22.10 -17.05 -27.31
N LEU A 17 -21.73 -15.91 -27.89
CA LEU A 17 -20.45 -15.26 -27.64
C LEU A 17 -20.52 -14.55 -26.27
N GLY A 18 -20.11 -15.24 -25.22
CA GLY A 18 -19.99 -14.66 -23.88
C GLY A 18 -18.97 -13.53 -23.88
N MET A 19 -19.42 -12.30 -23.66
CA MET A 19 -18.52 -11.17 -23.40
C MET A 19 -17.85 -11.36 -22.05
N ILE A 20 -16.56 -11.72 -22.07
CA ILE A 20 -15.73 -11.75 -20.88
C ILE A 20 -15.37 -10.30 -20.55
N THR A 21 -16.08 -9.68 -19.61
CA THR A 21 -15.69 -8.40 -19.06
C THR A 21 -14.50 -8.62 -18.13
N ASN A 22 -13.30 -8.27 -18.61
CA ASN A 22 -12.12 -8.20 -17.76
C ASN A 22 -12.27 -7.00 -16.82
N VAL A 23 -12.79 -7.24 -15.62
CA VAL A 23 -12.72 -6.26 -14.53
C VAL A 23 -11.26 -6.20 -14.08
N TYR A 24 -10.53 -5.19 -14.55
CA TYR A 24 -9.23 -4.85 -13.99
C TYR A 24 -9.47 -4.29 -12.58
N ALA A 25 -9.15 -5.07 -11.55
CA ALA A 25 -9.12 -4.58 -10.18
C ALA A 25 -7.97 -3.58 -10.04
N THR A 26 -8.24 -2.30 -10.29
CA THR A 26 -7.32 -1.24 -9.90
C THR A 26 -7.27 -1.18 -8.38
N SER A 27 -6.07 -1.16 -7.80
CA SER A 27 -5.97 -0.96 -6.35
C SER A 27 -6.33 0.48 -6.03
N SER A 28 -7.38 0.67 -5.24
CA SER A 28 -7.83 2.00 -4.79
C SER A 28 -6.84 2.69 -3.85
N ILE A 29 -5.81 1.99 -3.41
CA ILE A 29 -4.72 2.52 -2.60
C ILE A 29 -3.48 2.69 -3.46
N THR A 30 -2.95 3.91 -3.50
CA THR A 30 -1.66 4.21 -4.15
C THR A 30 -0.70 4.86 -3.16
N VAL A 31 0.59 4.60 -3.34
CA VAL A 31 1.66 5.18 -2.52
C VAL A 31 2.61 5.96 -3.41
N THR A 32 2.84 7.23 -3.09
CA THR A 32 3.73 8.12 -3.85
C THR A 32 4.79 8.75 -2.94
N ASP A 33 5.82 9.33 -3.55
CA ASP A 33 6.85 10.13 -2.86
C ASP A 33 7.58 9.41 -1.72
N GLY A 34 7.58 8.08 -1.77
CA GLY A 34 8.10 7.25 -0.71
C GLY A 34 9.63 7.24 -0.68
N TYR A 35 10.21 7.31 0.53
CA TYR A 35 11.64 7.09 0.74
C TYR A 35 11.94 6.66 2.18
N ILE A 36 13.09 6.01 2.37
CA ILE A 36 13.66 5.71 3.69
C ILE A 36 14.82 6.67 3.95
N LYS A 37 14.90 7.22 5.16
CA LYS A 37 16.04 8.04 5.57
C LYS A 37 17.28 7.14 5.72
N ALA A 38 18.42 7.58 5.21
CA ALA A 38 19.69 6.92 5.49
C ALA A 38 19.94 6.85 7.00
N SER A 39 20.34 5.68 7.50
CA SER A 39 20.57 5.48 8.94
C SER A 39 21.80 6.26 9.40
N ILE A 40 21.76 6.82 10.61
CA ILE A 40 22.92 7.50 11.19
C ILE A 40 23.94 6.44 11.61
N PRO A 41 25.25 6.60 11.29
CA PRO A 41 26.27 5.66 11.76
C PRO A 41 26.20 5.46 13.27
N GLY A 42 26.18 4.19 13.71
CA GLY A 42 26.05 3.83 15.13
C GLY A 42 24.61 3.78 15.66
N THR A 43 23.60 4.00 14.82
CA THR A 43 22.18 3.83 15.19
C THR A 43 21.55 2.65 14.44
N ASP A 44 20.66 1.93 15.11
CA ASP A 44 19.85 0.83 14.56
C ASP A 44 18.41 1.27 14.26
N ILE A 45 18.19 2.59 14.15
CA ILE A 45 16.88 3.20 13.96
C ILE A 45 16.90 4.09 12.72
N THR A 46 15.80 4.09 11.97
CA THR A 46 15.55 5.08 10.92
C THR A 46 14.07 5.37 10.75
N ALA A 47 13.73 6.31 9.88
CA ALA A 47 12.37 6.65 9.53
C ALA A 47 12.10 6.46 8.02
N ALA A 48 10.85 6.15 7.68
CA ALA A 48 10.35 6.15 6.31
C ALA A 48 9.15 7.09 6.16
N TYR A 49 9.05 7.67 4.97
CA TYR A 49 8.10 8.71 4.60
C TYR A 49 7.47 8.35 3.27
N MET A 50 6.22 8.78 3.06
CA MET A 50 5.45 8.52 1.83
C MET A 50 4.11 9.26 1.89
N THR A 51 3.44 9.39 0.75
CA THR A 51 2.03 9.77 0.70
C THR A 51 1.19 8.55 0.35
N ILE A 52 0.14 8.28 1.13
CA ILE A 52 -0.83 7.21 0.87
C ILE A 52 -2.13 7.86 0.42
N ASN A 53 -2.59 7.52 -0.79
CA ASN A 53 -3.84 8.01 -1.36
C ASN A 53 -4.87 6.88 -1.36
N ASN A 54 -6.08 7.20 -0.94
CA ASN A 54 -7.26 6.33 -1.01
C ASN A 54 -8.26 6.94 -1.98
N THR A 55 -8.43 6.30 -3.14
CA THR A 55 -9.40 6.71 -4.18
C THR A 55 -10.67 5.85 -4.15
N SER A 56 -10.91 5.09 -3.08
CA SER A 56 -12.18 4.41 -2.87
C SER A 56 -13.19 5.31 -2.17
N ASP A 57 -14.44 4.89 -2.22
CA ASP A 57 -15.57 5.54 -1.55
C ASP A 57 -15.69 5.15 -0.06
N GLU A 58 -14.77 4.33 0.45
CA GLU A 58 -14.74 3.89 1.84
C GLU A 58 -13.46 4.36 2.55
N ALA A 59 -13.54 4.56 3.86
CA ALA A 59 -12.35 4.79 4.67
C ALA A 59 -11.56 3.49 4.82
N ILE A 60 -10.24 3.56 4.64
CA ILE A 60 -9.33 2.41 4.73
C ILE A 60 -8.25 2.71 5.75
N THR A 61 -7.97 1.77 6.65
CA THR A 61 -6.97 1.94 7.71
C THR A 61 -5.69 1.19 7.37
N LEU A 62 -4.54 1.85 7.44
CA LEU A 62 -3.23 1.19 7.46
C LEU A 62 -3.00 0.64 8.86
N GLN A 63 -2.96 -0.68 8.97
CA GLN A 63 -2.88 -1.39 10.25
C GLN A 63 -1.46 -1.84 10.58
N LYS A 64 -0.66 -2.17 9.55
CA LYS A 64 0.68 -2.72 9.76
C LYS A 64 1.59 -2.46 8.57
N VAL A 65 2.87 -2.26 8.86
CA VAL A 65 3.94 -2.25 7.87
C VAL A 65 4.95 -3.34 8.20
N SER A 66 5.48 -3.99 7.18
CA SER A 66 6.51 -5.03 7.33
C SER A 66 7.57 -4.90 6.24
N SER A 67 8.81 -5.30 6.57
CA SER A 67 9.93 -5.35 5.65
C SER A 67 10.94 -6.40 6.11
N THR A 68 11.88 -6.77 5.24
CA THR A 68 12.97 -7.69 5.60
C THR A 68 14.07 -7.01 6.41
N ILE A 69 14.13 -5.68 6.43
CA ILE A 69 15.21 -4.92 7.11
C ILE A 69 15.05 -4.82 8.63
N SER A 70 13.86 -5.10 9.16
CA SER A 70 13.54 -4.97 10.59
C SER A 70 12.27 -5.77 10.91
N ASP A 71 12.21 -6.33 12.12
CA ASP A 71 11.02 -7.01 12.64
C ASP A 71 10.04 -6.05 13.33
N ARG A 72 10.44 -4.79 13.53
CA ARG A 72 9.70 -3.77 14.28
C ARG A 72 9.59 -2.46 13.51
N ILE A 73 8.44 -2.25 12.88
CA ILE A 73 8.07 -1.02 12.18
C ILE A 73 6.78 -0.49 12.79
N GLU A 74 6.83 0.74 13.28
CA GLU A 74 5.73 1.40 13.99
C GLU A 74 5.31 2.67 13.27
N ILE A 75 4.05 3.08 13.46
CA ILE A 75 3.55 4.36 12.96
C ILE A 75 3.62 5.37 14.09
N HIS A 76 4.34 6.46 13.90
CA HIS A 76 4.59 7.49 14.89
C HIS A 76 4.06 8.84 14.40
N GLU A 77 3.70 9.71 15.34
CA GLU A 77 3.39 11.10 15.06
C GLU A 77 4.13 12.03 16.02
N HIS A 78 4.40 13.24 15.55
CA HIS A 78 4.77 14.35 16.41
C HIS A 78 3.51 15.06 16.91
N SER A 79 3.40 15.23 18.22
CA SER A 79 2.32 15.98 18.86
C SER A 79 2.91 17.02 19.80
N MET A 80 2.27 18.19 19.87
CA MET A 80 2.58 19.19 20.89
C MET A 80 1.83 18.82 22.16
N ALA A 81 2.56 18.49 23.22
CA ALA A 81 2.01 18.24 24.54
C ALA A 81 2.79 19.09 25.54
N ASP A 82 2.08 19.95 26.29
CA ASP A 82 2.66 20.83 27.32
C ASP A 82 3.78 21.76 26.81
N GLY A 83 3.63 22.27 25.58
CA GLY A 83 4.64 23.13 24.95
C GLY A 83 5.89 22.38 24.47
N MET A 84 5.93 21.05 24.60
CA MET A 84 7.02 20.19 24.11
C MET A 84 6.56 19.34 22.93
N MET A 85 7.40 19.26 21.89
CA MET A 85 7.25 18.29 20.82
C MET A 85 7.52 16.88 21.37
N ARG A 86 6.52 16.00 21.32
CA ARG A 86 6.65 14.59 21.68
C ARG A 86 6.37 13.70 20.47
N MET A 87 7.21 12.70 20.28
CA MET A 87 6.99 11.62 19.31
C MET A 87 6.28 10.48 20.02
N ARG A 88 5.15 10.02 19.48
CA ARG A 88 4.38 8.91 20.05
C ARG A 88 3.95 7.92 18.98
N GLU A 89 3.85 6.66 19.35
CA GLU A 89 3.23 5.63 18.52
C GLU A 89 1.71 5.87 18.43
N VAL A 90 1.13 5.67 17.24
CA VAL A 90 -0.32 5.77 16.99
C VAL A 90 -0.96 4.43 16.63
N GLY A 91 -0.17 3.40 16.36
CA GLY A 91 -0.63 2.04 16.02
C GLY A 91 -1.14 1.92 14.59
N GLU A 92 -2.23 2.61 14.26
CA GLU A 92 -2.88 2.57 12.94
C GLU A 92 -3.32 3.96 12.47
N ILE A 93 -3.49 4.11 11.15
CA ILE A 93 -3.93 5.38 10.55
C ILE A 93 -5.09 5.16 9.57
N THR A 94 -6.19 5.87 9.76
CA THR A 94 -7.32 5.85 8.84
C THR A 94 -7.13 6.87 7.73
N ILE A 95 -7.13 6.41 6.48
CA ILE A 95 -7.21 7.24 5.28
C ILE A 95 -8.68 7.30 4.86
N LYS A 96 -9.30 8.48 4.99
CA LYS A 96 -10.69 8.71 4.59
C LYS A 96 -10.89 8.41 3.10
N ALA A 97 -12.13 8.09 2.72
CA ALA A 97 -12.54 7.96 1.32
C ALA A 97 -12.11 9.19 0.52
N ASN A 98 -11.65 8.98 -0.71
CA ASN A 98 -11.22 10.03 -1.65
C ASN A 98 -10.24 11.05 -1.03
N SER A 99 -9.34 10.58 -0.15
CA SER A 99 -8.41 11.42 0.60
C SER A 99 -7.00 10.82 0.64
N LYS A 100 -6.07 11.54 1.28
CA LYS A 100 -4.68 11.11 1.44
C LYS A 100 -4.15 11.40 2.83
N VAL A 101 -3.18 10.60 3.26
CA VAL A 101 -2.38 10.84 4.45
C VAL A 101 -0.92 10.99 4.03
N VAL A 102 -0.26 12.02 4.55
CA VAL A 102 1.13 12.34 4.25
C VAL A 102 1.99 11.96 5.45
N LEU A 103 2.90 11.01 5.25
CA LEU A 103 3.93 10.65 6.21
C LEU A 103 5.19 11.44 5.87
N GLN A 104 5.57 12.39 6.72
CA GLN A 104 6.63 13.36 6.51
C GLN A 104 7.42 13.66 7.80
N PRO A 105 8.64 14.22 7.69
CA PRO A 105 9.40 14.68 8.84
C PRO A 105 8.60 15.63 9.74
N SER A 106 8.79 15.51 11.06
CA SER A 106 8.07 16.31 12.07
C SER A 106 6.53 16.17 12.06
N GLY A 107 6.00 15.16 11.37
CA GLY A 107 4.58 14.81 11.36
C GLY A 107 4.38 13.31 11.57
N LEU A 108 3.42 12.72 10.88
CA LEU A 108 3.30 11.26 10.83
C LEU A 108 4.48 10.64 10.07
N HIS A 109 4.99 9.51 10.54
CA HIS A 109 6.05 8.78 9.85
C HIS A 109 6.09 7.32 10.29
N LEU A 110 6.80 6.49 9.53
CA LEU A 110 7.12 5.13 9.96
C LEU A 110 8.45 5.14 10.68
N MET A 111 8.46 4.71 11.93
CA MET A 111 9.69 4.49 12.69
C MET A 111 10.11 3.03 12.59
N ILE A 112 11.35 2.79 12.18
CA ILE A 112 11.91 1.46 11.93
C ILE A 112 13.00 1.23 12.97
N PHE A 113 12.77 0.28 13.87
CA PHE A 113 13.69 -0.04 14.96
C PHE A 113 14.51 -1.30 14.65
N SER A 114 15.61 -1.52 15.37
CA SER A 114 16.38 -2.77 15.31
C SER A 114 16.74 -3.19 13.87
N LEU A 115 17.28 -2.23 13.11
CA LEU A 115 17.73 -2.45 11.74
C LEU A 115 18.73 -3.60 11.69
N LYS A 116 18.46 -4.60 10.85
CA LYS A 116 19.35 -5.76 10.63
C LYS A 116 20.62 -5.38 9.87
N GLN A 117 20.60 -4.26 9.16
CA GLN A 117 21.73 -3.70 8.44
C GLN A 117 21.59 -2.17 8.30
N PRO A 118 22.70 -1.41 8.18
CA PRO A 118 22.64 0.03 7.94
C PRO A 118 21.91 0.38 6.63
N MET A 119 21.07 1.41 6.66
CA MET A 119 20.39 1.95 5.49
C MET A 119 21.31 2.92 4.74
N LYS A 120 21.93 2.41 3.67
CA LYS A 120 22.86 3.18 2.82
C LYS A 120 22.11 3.82 1.64
N GLU A 121 22.57 5.00 1.24
CA GLU A 121 22.02 5.70 0.07
C GLU A 121 22.05 4.84 -1.19
N LYS A 122 21.10 5.08 -2.10
CA LYS A 122 20.93 4.36 -3.39
C LYS A 122 20.44 2.91 -3.26
N SER A 123 20.33 2.36 -2.04
CA SER A 123 19.61 1.11 -1.83
C SER A 123 18.11 1.30 -2.05
N VAL A 124 17.44 0.23 -2.48
CA VAL A 124 15.98 0.18 -2.63
C VAL A 124 15.45 -0.93 -1.74
N ILE A 125 14.53 -0.58 -0.85
CA ILE A 125 14.04 -1.48 0.19
C ILE A 125 12.57 -1.83 -0.05
N PRO A 126 12.20 -3.12 -0.10
CA PRO A 126 10.81 -3.53 -0.22
C PRO A 126 10.07 -3.41 1.11
N LEU A 127 8.93 -2.72 1.10
CA LEU A 127 7.98 -2.66 2.22
C LEU A 127 6.63 -3.25 1.79
N THR A 128 5.91 -3.85 2.73
CA THR A 128 4.53 -4.28 2.54
C THR A 128 3.64 -3.55 3.55
N LEU A 129 2.68 -2.78 3.03
CA LEU A 129 1.66 -2.08 3.78
C LEU A 129 0.39 -2.93 3.81
N LYS A 130 -0.14 -3.17 5.00
CA LYS A 130 -1.32 -4.01 5.24
C LYS A 130 -2.49 -3.13 5.69
N PHE A 131 -3.57 -3.18 4.95
CA PHE A 131 -4.75 -2.35 5.17
C PHE A 131 -5.94 -3.17 5.71
N SER A 132 -6.88 -2.49 6.36
CA SER A 132 -8.06 -3.09 6.99
C SER A 132 -8.97 -3.86 6.04
N ASN A 133 -9.01 -3.46 4.77
CA ASN A 133 -9.76 -4.15 3.71
C ASN A 133 -9.05 -5.41 3.17
N LYS A 134 -8.06 -5.95 3.91
CA LYS A 134 -7.22 -7.10 3.53
C LYS A 134 -6.31 -6.85 2.31
N THR A 135 -6.22 -5.62 1.83
CA THR A 135 -5.29 -5.24 0.77
C THR A 135 -3.87 -5.18 1.32
N ASN A 136 -2.93 -5.78 0.57
CA ASN A 136 -1.51 -5.68 0.83
C ASN A 136 -0.84 -4.97 -0.34
N ILE A 137 -0.25 -3.81 -0.09
CA ILE A 137 0.49 -3.05 -1.12
C ILE A 137 1.98 -3.28 -0.88
N LYS A 138 2.64 -3.87 -1.87
CA LYS A 138 4.11 -4.00 -1.90
C LYS A 138 4.68 -2.78 -2.60
N ILE A 139 5.57 -2.07 -1.91
CA ILE A 139 6.25 -0.89 -2.44
C ILE A 139 7.75 -1.07 -2.36
N GLN A 140 8.47 -0.32 -3.19
CA GLN A 140 9.92 -0.26 -3.19
C GLN A 140 10.33 1.17 -2.89
N LEU A 141 11.04 1.38 -1.77
CA LEU A 141 11.43 2.72 -1.33
C LEU A 141 12.94 2.94 -1.51
N PRO A 142 13.36 4.00 -2.22
CA PRO A 142 14.76 4.38 -2.26
C PRO A 142 15.22 4.93 -0.91
N VAL A 143 16.46 4.62 -0.53
CA VAL A 143 17.12 5.24 0.62
C VAL A 143 17.74 6.57 0.21
N ARG A 144 17.40 7.64 0.93
CA ARG A 144 17.88 9.01 0.68
C ARG A 144 18.48 9.62 1.93
N LYS A 145 19.53 10.43 1.75
CA LYS A 145 20.00 11.33 2.81
C LYS A 145 19.01 12.49 2.94
N TYR A 146 18.49 12.69 4.15
CA TYR A 146 17.72 13.89 4.46
C TYR A 146 18.69 15.07 4.49
N LYS A 147 18.46 16.09 3.64
CA LYS A 147 19.28 17.29 3.55
C LYS A 147 18.96 18.26 4.68
#